data_AF-W4SLV5-F1
#
_entry.id   AF-W4SLV5-F1
#
_cell.length_a   1.000
_cell.length_b   1.000
_cell.length_c   1.000
_cell.angle_alpha   90.00
_cell.angle_beta   90.00
_cell.angle_gamma   90.00
#
_symmetry.space_group_name_H-M   'P 1'
#
loop_
_entity.id
_entity.type
_entity.pdbx_description
1 polymer ?
#
loop_
_entity_poly.entity_id
_entity_poly.type
_entity_poly.pdbx_seq_one_letter_code
_entity_poly.pdbx_strand_id
1 'polypeptide(L)'
;MKAGDAANGSARPASPRSATPDQAAAAAPTSPPTDSHPAAPAPRSSDSRIPIPESQPHPDSPIPIPDSQLHLYYGGTFDPVHLGHLAIACAARDELGALVHLVPAADPPHRPAPGATAAQRARMLELALADTPGLALDTRELQRASRDRAPSYTVDTLRALRAELGPTTPIAWLLGADAFVGLSSWHQWEDLFELAHFVIAARPGTPL
;
A
#
# COMPACT_ATOMS: atom_id res chain seq x y z
N MET A 1 19.91 25.26 -56.35
CA MET A 1 20.41 26.62 -56.64
C MET A 1 19.39 27.35 -57.51
N LYS A 2 18.48 28.10 -56.91
CA LYS A 2 17.78 29.29 -57.46
C LYS A 2 17.08 30.00 -56.31
N ALA A 3 17.21 31.32 -56.32
CA ALA A 3 16.90 32.29 -55.27
C ALA A 3 15.64 33.11 -55.59
N GLY A 4 15.21 33.94 -54.63
CA GLY A 4 14.25 35.04 -54.78
C GLY A 4 13.02 34.86 -53.88
N ASP A 5 12.95 35.34 -52.63
CA ASP A 5 13.02 36.71 -52.10
C ASP A 5 11.71 37.51 -52.25
N ALA A 6 11.11 37.87 -51.11
CA ALA A 6 10.29 39.07 -50.91
C ALA A 6 9.84 39.15 -49.44
N ALA A 7 10.46 40.09 -48.73
CA ALA A 7 10.14 40.53 -47.37
C ALA A 7 8.92 41.48 -47.30
N ASN A 8 8.63 41.88 -46.04
CA ASN A 8 8.02 43.13 -45.56
C ASN A 8 6.59 42.98 -45.02
N GLY A 9 6.17 43.48 -43.84
CA GLY A 9 6.79 44.29 -42.78
C GLY A 9 5.70 44.50 -41.70
N SER A 10 6.03 44.26 -40.42
CA SER A 10 6.15 45.27 -39.35
C SER A 10 4.88 46.04 -38.95
N ALA A 11 4.41 45.83 -37.72
CA ALA A 11 4.14 46.89 -36.73
C ALA A 11 3.56 46.33 -35.41
N ARG A 12 4.40 46.31 -34.36
CA ARG A 12 4.06 46.54 -32.94
C ARG A 12 4.38 48.03 -32.65
N PRO A 13 4.09 48.67 -31.48
CA PRO A 13 3.65 48.13 -30.18
C PRO A 13 2.58 48.99 -29.44
N ALA A 14 2.07 48.50 -28.29
CA ALA A 14 1.65 49.37 -27.18
C ALA A 14 1.61 48.61 -25.84
N SER A 15 2.30 49.17 -24.86
CA SER A 15 2.15 49.04 -23.39
C SER A 15 2.43 50.46 -22.85
N PRO A 16 2.24 50.84 -21.56
CA PRO A 16 1.88 50.06 -20.37
C PRO A 16 0.79 50.76 -19.52
N ARG A 17 0.39 50.17 -18.38
CA ARG A 17 0.14 50.94 -17.13
C ARG A 17 0.00 50.04 -15.90
N SER A 18 0.77 50.41 -14.89
CA SER A 18 0.87 49.93 -13.52
C SER A 18 -0.07 50.69 -12.59
N ALA A 19 -0.60 50.04 -11.55
CA ALA A 19 -0.97 50.65 -10.28
C ALA A 19 -1.09 49.58 -9.16
N THR A 20 -0.23 49.68 -8.15
CA THR A 20 -0.38 49.15 -6.77
C THR A 20 -0.99 50.25 -5.88
N PRO A 21 -1.03 50.09 -4.53
CA PRO A 21 -1.83 49.21 -3.67
C PRO A 21 -2.78 50.05 -2.78
N ASP A 22 -3.69 49.44 -2.00
CA ASP A 22 -4.23 50.16 -0.84
C ASP A 22 -4.62 49.24 0.34
N GLN A 23 -4.21 49.69 1.53
CA GLN A 23 -4.47 49.18 2.87
C GLN A 23 -5.40 50.19 3.56
N ALA A 24 -6.41 49.73 4.29
CA ALA A 24 -6.99 50.37 5.49
C ALA A 24 -8.22 49.52 5.91
N ALA A 25 -8.57 49.24 7.16
CA ALA A 25 -8.16 49.69 8.49
C ALA A 25 -8.61 48.57 9.47
N ALA A 26 -7.77 48.08 10.39
CA ALA A 26 -7.59 48.55 11.77
C ALA A 26 -8.88 48.60 12.63
N ALA A 27 -9.04 47.62 13.53
CA ALA A 27 -9.52 47.80 14.91
C ALA A 27 -9.25 46.55 15.78
N ALA A 28 -8.38 46.70 16.78
CA ALA A 28 -8.29 45.92 18.02
C ALA A 28 -8.25 46.96 19.17
N PRO A 29 -8.38 46.64 20.48
CA PRO A 29 -8.58 45.34 21.14
C PRO A 29 -9.74 45.34 22.16
N THR A 30 -10.26 44.16 22.53
CA THR A 30 -11.00 43.98 23.79
C THR A 30 -10.49 42.73 24.52
N SER A 31 -9.92 42.94 25.70
CA SER A 31 -9.49 41.90 26.65
C SER A 31 -10.68 41.32 27.43
N PRO A 32 -10.53 40.16 28.09
CA PRO A 32 -11.51 39.07 28.10
C PRO A 32 -12.41 39.06 29.34
N PRO A 33 -13.55 38.35 29.31
CA PRO A 33 -14.19 37.86 30.52
C PRO A 33 -13.95 36.34 30.68
N THR A 34 -13.24 36.02 31.75
CA THR A 34 -13.45 34.97 32.76
C THR A 34 -14.09 33.63 32.36
N ASP A 35 -13.35 32.57 32.68
CA ASP A 35 -13.72 31.16 32.70
C ASP A 35 -15.13 30.85 33.22
N SER A 36 -15.89 30.06 32.45
CA SER A 36 -16.97 29.20 32.95
C SER A 36 -17.28 28.10 31.92
N HIS A 37 -16.54 26.98 31.97
CA HIS A 37 -16.84 25.78 31.20
C HIS A 37 -18.19 25.19 31.65
N PRO A 38 -19.17 24.94 30.76
CA PRO A 38 -20.26 24.02 31.07
C PRO A 38 -19.72 22.57 31.03
N ALA A 39 -19.98 21.83 32.10
CA ALA A 39 -19.55 20.45 32.30
C ALA A 39 -19.93 19.54 31.12
N ALA A 40 -18.94 18.77 30.63
CA ALA A 40 -19.15 17.77 29.60
C ALA A 40 -20.12 16.67 30.07
N PRO A 41 -21.05 16.20 29.23
CA PRO A 41 -21.84 15.01 29.55
C PRO A 41 -20.93 13.79 29.57
N ALA A 42 -20.92 13.03 30.67
CA ALA A 42 -20.16 11.79 30.78
C ALA A 42 -20.78 10.68 29.92
N PRO A 43 -20.04 10.05 28.98
CA PRO A 43 -20.54 8.85 28.33
C PRO A 43 -19.57 7.67 28.50
N ARG A 44 -20.09 6.70 29.24
CA ARG A 44 -19.92 5.24 29.13
C ARG A 44 -18.57 4.68 29.56
N SER A 45 -18.64 3.86 30.62
CA SER A 45 -17.61 2.95 31.10
C SER A 45 -16.94 2.21 29.94
N SER A 46 -15.63 2.42 29.80
CA SER A 46 -14.77 1.89 28.75
C SER A 46 -14.40 0.41 28.95
N ASP A 47 -15.33 -0.41 29.45
CA ASP A 47 -15.04 -1.78 29.82
C ASP A 47 -16.01 -2.74 29.14
N SER A 48 -15.79 -2.91 27.84
CA SER A 48 -16.27 -4.08 27.10
C SER A 48 -15.22 -4.43 26.05
N ARG A 49 -14.05 -4.86 26.53
CA ARG A 49 -13.15 -5.67 25.72
C ARG A 49 -13.88 -6.97 25.44
N ILE A 50 -14.12 -7.30 24.17
CA ILE A 50 -14.38 -8.70 23.80
C ILE A 50 -13.20 -9.49 24.35
N PRO A 51 -13.40 -10.53 25.18
CA PRO A 51 -12.29 -11.33 25.67
C PRO A 51 -11.68 -12.01 24.45
N ILE A 52 -10.52 -11.56 24.02
CA ILE A 52 -9.64 -12.39 23.20
C ILE A 52 -9.17 -13.49 24.17
N PRO A 53 -9.50 -14.76 23.96
CA PRO A 53 -8.82 -15.81 24.70
C PRO A 53 -7.35 -15.63 24.37
N GLU A 54 -6.50 -15.39 25.37
CA GLU A 54 -5.07 -15.29 25.16
C GLU A 54 -4.62 -16.52 24.38
N SER A 55 -4.25 -16.33 23.12
CA SER A 55 -3.54 -17.35 22.35
C SER A 55 -2.11 -17.37 22.86
N GLN A 56 -1.91 -17.89 24.07
CA GLN A 56 -0.57 -18.22 24.52
C GLN A 56 -0.16 -19.49 23.78
N PRO A 57 0.92 -19.50 22.98
CA PRO A 57 1.58 -20.75 22.69
C PRO A 57 2.02 -21.33 24.03
N HIS A 58 1.49 -22.52 24.32
CA HIS A 58 1.72 -23.19 25.59
C HIS A 58 3.23 -23.40 25.76
N PRO A 59 3.83 -23.07 26.94
CA PRO A 59 5.29 -23.01 27.13
C PRO A 59 6.06 -24.34 26.97
N ASP A 60 5.37 -25.41 26.56
CA ASP A 60 5.90 -26.74 26.21
C ASP A 60 5.46 -27.21 24.79
N SER A 61 5.06 -26.31 23.88
CA SER A 61 4.37 -26.70 22.64
C SER A 61 5.12 -27.80 21.84
N PRO A 62 4.64 -29.05 21.85
CA PRO A 62 5.32 -30.18 21.23
C PRO A 62 4.99 -30.29 19.73
N ILE A 63 4.38 -29.25 19.14
CA ILE A 63 3.59 -29.35 17.92
C ILE A 63 4.50 -29.10 16.70
N PRO A 64 4.83 -30.14 15.90
CA PRO A 64 5.25 -29.91 14.52
C PRO A 64 4.07 -29.24 13.81
N ILE A 65 4.28 -28.25 12.96
CA ILE A 65 3.19 -27.66 12.15
C ILE A 65 3.08 -28.49 10.85
N PRO A 66 2.13 -29.42 10.68
CA PRO A 66 2.02 -30.22 9.47
C PRO A 66 0.88 -29.69 8.58
N ASP A 67 1.08 -29.71 7.26
CA ASP A 67 0.15 -29.26 6.21
C ASP A 67 -0.61 -27.96 6.53
N SER A 68 0.16 -26.87 6.66
CA SER A 68 -0.40 -25.53 6.82
C SER A 68 -1.41 -25.22 5.70
N GLN A 69 -2.67 -24.97 6.09
CA GLN A 69 -3.71 -24.38 5.23
C GLN A 69 -3.60 -22.84 5.15
N LEU A 70 -2.49 -22.26 5.64
CA LEU A 70 -2.26 -20.82 5.51
C LEU A 70 -2.00 -20.47 4.06
N HIS A 71 -2.81 -19.58 3.51
CA HIS A 71 -2.52 -18.95 2.23
C HIS A 71 -1.70 -17.69 2.46
N LEU A 72 -0.42 -17.73 2.08
CA LEU A 72 0.50 -16.62 2.24
C LEU A 72 0.68 -15.86 0.92
N TYR A 73 0.39 -14.57 0.93
CA TYR A 73 0.52 -13.69 -0.24
C TYR A 73 1.56 -12.61 0.03
N TYR A 74 2.55 -12.47 -0.84
CA TYR A 74 3.59 -11.45 -0.74
C TYR A 74 3.36 -10.33 -1.75
N GLY A 75 2.81 -9.22 -1.28
CA GLY A 75 2.54 -8.04 -2.09
C GLY A 75 3.77 -7.17 -2.30
N GLY A 76 3.99 -6.72 -3.54
CA GLY A 76 5.09 -5.81 -3.86
C GLY A 76 5.04 -5.26 -5.28
N THR A 77 5.78 -4.17 -5.53
CA THR A 77 5.93 -3.65 -6.88
C THR A 77 6.85 -4.53 -7.72
N PHE A 78 7.95 -5.04 -7.16
CA PHE A 78 8.94 -5.89 -7.84
C PHE A 78 9.51 -5.25 -9.13
N ASP A 79 10.09 -4.06 -8.99
CA ASP A 79 10.64 -3.26 -10.10
C ASP A 79 12.15 -2.97 -9.93
N PRO A 80 13.04 -3.93 -10.25
CA PRO A 80 12.77 -5.33 -10.56
C PRO A 80 12.69 -6.22 -9.30
N VAL A 81 12.24 -7.47 -9.46
CA VAL A 81 12.49 -8.51 -8.45
C VAL A 81 14.00 -8.70 -8.25
N HIS A 82 14.42 -9.01 -7.02
CA HIS A 82 15.84 -9.17 -6.66
C HIS A 82 15.99 -10.16 -5.49
N LEU A 83 17.23 -10.54 -5.17
CA LEU A 83 17.52 -11.57 -4.15
C LEU A 83 16.93 -11.25 -2.77
N GLY A 84 16.87 -9.98 -2.35
CA GLY A 84 16.18 -9.61 -1.11
C GLY A 84 14.71 -10.02 -1.05
N HIS A 85 13.95 -9.86 -2.14
CA HIS A 85 12.56 -10.31 -2.21
C HIS A 85 12.47 -11.85 -2.11
N LEU A 86 13.35 -12.56 -2.83
CA LEU A 86 13.38 -14.02 -2.79
C LEU A 86 13.77 -14.55 -1.42
N ALA A 87 14.74 -13.91 -0.75
CA ALA A 87 15.14 -14.29 0.60
C ALA A 87 14.00 -14.15 1.60
N ILE A 88 13.23 -13.05 1.52
CA ILE A 88 12.04 -12.84 2.35
C ILE A 88 10.97 -13.91 2.06
N ALA A 89 10.69 -14.18 0.78
CA ALA A 89 9.68 -15.15 0.39
C ALA A 89 10.06 -16.58 0.83
N CYS A 90 11.32 -16.99 0.64
CA CYS A 90 11.82 -18.28 1.09
C CYS A 90 11.80 -18.40 2.62
N ALA A 91 12.25 -17.38 3.34
CA ALA A 91 12.22 -17.39 4.81
C ALA A 91 10.78 -17.53 5.33
N ALA A 92 9.83 -16.77 4.77
CA ALA A 92 8.43 -16.86 5.17
C ALA A 92 7.82 -18.23 4.82
N ARG A 93 8.15 -18.80 3.65
CA ARG A 93 7.76 -20.18 3.27
C ARG A 93 8.26 -21.19 4.31
N ASP A 94 9.54 -21.11 4.67
CA ASP A 94 10.21 -22.09 5.52
C ASP A 94 9.75 -21.98 6.98
N GLU A 95 9.57 -20.75 7.50
CA GLU A 95 9.12 -20.50 8.87
C GLU A 95 7.64 -20.84 9.07
N LEU A 96 6.79 -20.60 8.06
CA LEU A 96 5.34 -20.77 8.18
C LEU A 96 4.83 -22.07 7.53
N GLY A 97 5.69 -22.83 6.86
CA GLY A 97 5.34 -24.07 6.17
C GLY A 97 4.28 -23.88 5.07
N ALA A 98 4.22 -22.70 4.45
CA ALA A 98 3.17 -22.31 3.51
C ALA A 98 3.71 -21.99 2.12
N LEU A 99 2.95 -22.32 1.07
CA LEU A 99 3.25 -21.84 -0.28
C LEU A 99 3.03 -20.32 -0.33
N VAL A 100 3.97 -19.60 -0.95
CA VAL A 100 3.96 -18.14 -1.01
C VAL A 100 3.59 -17.68 -2.41
N HIS A 101 2.48 -16.95 -2.51
CA HIS A 101 2.03 -16.31 -3.74
C HIS A 101 2.58 -14.89 -3.83
N LEU A 102 3.52 -14.64 -4.74
CA LEU A 102 4.02 -13.30 -5.02
C LEU A 102 2.99 -12.56 -5.89
N VAL A 103 2.48 -11.43 -5.37
CA VAL A 103 1.43 -10.64 -6.01
C VAL A 103 2.02 -9.31 -6.50
N PRO A 104 2.41 -9.18 -7.78
CA PRO A 104 2.86 -7.90 -8.32
C PRO A 104 1.72 -6.89 -8.35
N ALA A 105 1.92 -5.75 -7.69
CA ALA A 105 0.96 -4.66 -7.66
C ALA A 105 0.63 -4.16 -9.07
N ALA A 106 -0.64 -3.91 -9.37
CA ALA A 106 -1.02 -3.15 -10.57
C ALA A 106 -0.68 -1.67 -10.35
N ASP A 107 -0.05 -1.03 -11.34
CA ASP A 107 0.68 0.23 -11.16
C ASP A 107 -0.08 1.26 -10.29
N PRO A 108 0.49 1.69 -9.14
CA PRO A 108 -0.23 2.53 -8.21
C PRO A 108 -0.49 3.93 -8.81
N PRO A 109 -1.73 4.43 -8.82
CA PRO A 109 -2.08 5.72 -9.44
C PRO A 109 -1.45 6.94 -8.73
N HIS A 110 -0.91 6.73 -7.53
CA HIS A 110 -0.41 7.74 -6.60
C HIS A 110 1.13 7.72 -6.44
N ARG A 111 1.85 6.91 -7.23
CA ARG A 111 3.32 6.90 -7.26
C ARG A 111 3.84 7.07 -8.68
N PRO A 112 5.10 7.51 -8.87
CA PRO A 112 5.74 7.45 -10.18
C PRO A 112 5.60 6.05 -10.76
N ALA A 113 5.31 5.99 -12.06
CA ALA A 113 5.20 4.71 -12.75
C ALA A 113 6.50 3.92 -12.56
N PRO A 114 6.41 2.60 -12.25
CA PRO A 114 7.57 1.72 -12.26
C PRO A 114 8.35 1.84 -13.58
N GLY A 115 9.67 1.63 -13.52
CA GLY A 115 10.52 1.61 -14.71
C GLY A 115 10.13 0.49 -15.67
N ALA A 116 9.78 -0.69 -15.14
CA ALA A 116 9.25 -1.80 -15.91
C ALA A 116 7.71 -1.83 -15.92
N THR A 117 7.13 -2.14 -17.08
CA THR A 117 5.69 -2.36 -17.23
C THR A 117 5.21 -3.52 -16.34
N ALA A 118 3.92 -3.52 -15.95
CA ALA A 118 3.30 -4.63 -15.24
C ALA A 118 3.58 -6.02 -15.85
N ALA A 119 3.53 -6.12 -17.19
CA ALA A 119 3.84 -7.35 -17.91
C ALA A 119 5.32 -7.75 -17.78
N GLN A 120 6.24 -6.79 -17.86
CA GLN A 120 7.68 -7.05 -17.65
C GLN A 120 7.95 -7.49 -16.21
N ARG A 121 7.33 -6.85 -15.20
CA ARG A 121 7.47 -7.23 -13.78
C ARG A 121 6.98 -8.65 -13.52
N ALA A 122 5.81 -9.00 -14.05
CA ALA A 122 5.30 -10.37 -13.99
C ALA A 122 6.24 -11.37 -14.67
N ARG A 123 6.77 -11.04 -15.86
CA ARG A 123 7.73 -11.91 -16.55
C ARG A 123 9.04 -12.08 -15.80
N MET A 124 9.56 -11.02 -15.17
CA MET A 124 10.74 -11.09 -14.33
C MET A 124 10.49 -11.98 -13.10
N LEU A 125 9.32 -11.88 -12.48
CA LEU A 125 8.92 -12.78 -11.38
C LEU A 125 8.83 -14.23 -11.85
N GLU A 126 8.16 -14.51 -12.95
CA GLU A 126 8.05 -15.87 -13.50
C GLU A 126 9.44 -16.50 -13.72
N LEU A 127 10.39 -15.74 -14.28
CA LEU A 127 11.77 -16.18 -14.45
C LEU A 127 12.49 -16.39 -13.12
N ALA A 128 12.29 -15.50 -12.14
CA ALA A 128 12.93 -15.58 -10.83
C ALA A 128 12.42 -16.74 -9.98
N LEU A 129 11.18 -17.19 -10.20
CA LEU A 129 10.51 -18.22 -9.40
C LEU A 129 10.62 -19.63 -10.00
N ALA A 130 11.04 -19.76 -11.27
CA ALA A 130 11.01 -21.03 -12.02
C ALA A 130 11.65 -22.21 -11.28
N ASP A 131 12.77 -21.99 -10.59
CA ASP A 131 13.53 -23.03 -9.89
C ASP A 131 13.42 -22.93 -8.35
N THR A 132 12.38 -22.26 -7.84
CA THR A 132 12.17 -22.08 -6.39
C THR A 132 10.86 -22.71 -5.92
N PRO A 133 10.87 -24.00 -5.52
CA PRO A 133 9.67 -24.69 -5.05
C PRO A 133 8.98 -23.97 -3.88
N GLY A 134 7.66 -24.03 -3.84
CA GLY A 134 6.85 -23.39 -2.79
C GLY A 134 6.71 -21.88 -2.93
N LEU A 135 7.20 -21.27 -4.00
CA LEU A 135 6.87 -19.92 -4.41
C LEU A 135 6.06 -19.96 -5.71
N ALA A 136 5.04 -19.12 -5.83
CA ALA A 136 4.19 -19.03 -7.02
C ALA A 136 3.91 -17.58 -7.39
N LEU A 137 3.71 -17.31 -8.67
CA LEU A 137 3.26 -16.01 -9.15
C LEU A 137 1.72 -15.95 -9.11
N ASP A 138 1.16 -14.85 -8.61
CA ASP A 138 -0.26 -14.56 -8.66
C ASP A 138 -0.52 -13.21 -9.33
N THR A 139 -0.99 -13.24 -10.58
CA THR A 139 -1.20 -12.04 -11.41
C THR A 139 -2.57 -11.38 -11.23
N ARG A 140 -3.36 -11.73 -10.20
CA ARG A 140 -4.76 -11.28 -10.07
C ARG A 140 -4.93 -9.76 -10.13
N GLU A 141 -4.00 -9.01 -9.53
CA GLU A 141 -4.07 -7.54 -9.54
C GLU A 141 -3.88 -6.97 -10.93
N LEU A 142 -2.90 -7.50 -11.67
CA LEU A 142 -2.62 -7.07 -13.04
C LEU A 142 -3.81 -7.38 -13.96
N GLN A 143 -4.40 -8.57 -13.79
CA GLN A 143 -5.59 -9.00 -14.53
C GLN A 143 -6.79 -8.11 -14.20
N ARG A 144 -7.03 -7.83 -12.92
CA ARG A 144 -8.12 -6.94 -12.45
C ARG A 144 -7.97 -5.54 -13.05
N ALA A 145 -6.79 -4.94 -12.92
CA ALA A 145 -6.53 -3.61 -13.44
C ALA A 145 -6.68 -3.53 -14.97
N SER A 146 -6.20 -4.54 -15.70
CA SER A 146 -6.38 -4.61 -17.15
C SER A 146 -7.84 -4.78 -17.57
N ARG A 147 -8.61 -5.60 -16.85
CA ARG A 147 -10.02 -5.88 -17.14
C ARG A 147 -10.89 -4.65 -16.86
N ASP A 148 -10.70 -4.05 -15.68
CA ASP A 148 -11.57 -3.02 -15.15
C ASP A 148 -11.10 -1.60 -15.56
N ARG A 149 -9.91 -1.50 -16.18
CA ARG A 149 -9.24 -0.25 -16.56
C ARG A 149 -9.17 0.75 -15.40
N ALA A 150 -8.91 0.23 -14.21
CA ALA A 150 -8.87 0.96 -12.96
C ALA A 150 -7.70 0.48 -12.08
N PRO A 151 -7.27 1.26 -11.08
CA PRO A 151 -6.31 0.80 -10.07
C PRO A 151 -6.79 -0.48 -9.37
N SER A 152 -5.85 -1.36 -9.00
CA SER A 152 -6.13 -2.47 -8.08
C SER A 152 -5.60 -2.11 -6.70
N TYR A 153 -6.40 -2.35 -5.67
CA TYR A 153 -6.01 -2.13 -4.28
C TYR A 153 -5.90 -3.46 -3.53
N THR A 154 -5.00 -3.53 -2.55
CA THR A 154 -4.82 -4.72 -1.70
C THR A 154 -6.12 -5.15 -1.02
N VAL A 155 -6.97 -4.20 -0.60
CA VAL A 155 -8.27 -4.51 0.01
C VAL A 155 -9.18 -5.30 -0.95
N ASP A 156 -9.19 -4.97 -2.24
CA ASP A 156 -9.98 -5.67 -3.25
C ASP A 156 -9.41 -7.07 -3.52
N THR A 157 -8.09 -7.19 -3.48
CA THR A 157 -7.39 -8.47 -3.55
C THR A 157 -7.77 -9.38 -2.38
N LEU A 158 -7.70 -8.88 -1.15
CA LEU A 158 -8.04 -9.64 0.05
C LEU A 158 -9.53 -9.99 0.13
N ARG A 159 -10.43 -9.10 -0.31
CA ARG A 159 -11.87 -9.41 -0.43
C ARG A 159 -12.13 -10.53 -1.44
N ALA A 160 -11.49 -10.48 -2.61
CA ALA A 160 -11.61 -11.54 -3.61
C ALA A 160 -11.10 -12.88 -3.06
N LEU A 161 -9.95 -12.88 -2.38
CA LEU A 161 -9.39 -14.06 -1.73
C LEU A 161 -10.32 -14.62 -0.64
N ARG A 162 -10.89 -13.76 0.20
CA ARG A 162 -11.84 -14.15 1.24
C ARG A 162 -13.11 -14.76 0.66
N ALA A 163 -13.58 -14.25 -0.48
CA ALA A 163 -14.71 -14.83 -1.20
C ALA A 163 -14.37 -16.20 -1.84
N GLU A 164 -13.16 -16.35 -2.36
CA GLU A 164 -12.66 -17.60 -2.98
C GLU A 164 -12.40 -18.71 -1.95
N LEU A 165 -11.76 -18.36 -0.83
CA LEU A 165 -11.27 -19.31 0.17
C LEU A 165 -12.24 -19.52 1.34
N GLY A 166 -13.25 -18.66 1.48
CA GLY A 166 -14.22 -18.71 2.55
C GLY A 166 -13.80 -17.99 3.84
N PRO A 167 -14.74 -17.80 4.78
CA PRO A 167 -14.58 -16.94 5.94
C PRO A 167 -13.59 -17.44 7.00
N THR A 168 -13.32 -18.75 7.03
CA THR A 168 -12.51 -19.38 8.08
C THR A 168 -11.08 -19.69 7.67
N THR A 169 -10.78 -19.64 6.36
CA THR A 169 -9.45 -19.99 5.85
C THR A 169 -8.43 -18.93 6.26
N PRO A 170 -7.31 -19.28 6.90
CA PRO A 170 -6.28 -18.32 7.26
C PRO A 170 -5.62 -17.72 6.01
N ILE A 171 -5.59 -16.39 5.95
CA ILE A 171 -4.90 -15.63 4.90
C ILE A 171 -3.89 -14.75 5.60
N ALA A 172 -2.64 -14.76 5.13
CA ALA A 172 -1.61 -13.84 5.57
C ALA A 172 -1.10 -13.00 4.39
N TRP A 173 -0.89 -11.71 4.64
CA TRP A 173 -0.30 -10.78 3.73
C TRP A 173 1.11 -10.41 4.21
N LEU A 174 2.12 -10.86 3.47
CA LEU A 174 3.53 -10.54 3.68
C LEU A 174 3.86 -9.23 2.97
N LEU A 175 4.62 -8.36 3.65
CA LEU A 175 5.19 -7.14 3.08
C LEU A 175 6.46 -6.73 3.84
N GLY A 176 7.29 -5.92 3.20
CA GLY A 176 8.47 -5.34 3.86
C GLY A 176 8.10 -4.21 4.82
N ALA A 177 8.94 -3.99 5.83
CA ALA A 177 8.79 -2.91 6.82
C ALA A 177 8.54 -1.53 6.18
N ASP A 178 9.25 -1.18 5.10
CA ASP A 178 9.10 0.10 4.41
C ASP A 178 7.68 0.31 3.84
N ALA A 179 7.05 -0.76 3.36
CA ALA A 179 5.67 -0.71 2.88
C ALA A 179 4.68 -0.63 4.04
N PHE A 180 4.98 -1.26 5.17
CA PHE A 180 4.15 -1.26 6.37
C PHE A 180 4.10 0.11 7.05
N VAL A 181 5.22 0.84 7.11
CA VAL A 181 5.25 2.22 7.63
C VAL A 181 4.25 3.13 6.89
N GLY A 182 4.04 2.89 5.60
CA GLY A 182 3.06 3.61 4.78
C GLY A 182 1.67 2.99 4.72
N LEU A 183 1.35 1.97 5.54
CA LEU A 183 0.10 1.21 5.42
C LEU A 183 -1.15 2.09 5.58
N SER A 184 -1.11 3.10 6.46
CA SER A 184 -2.24 4.00 6.72
C SER A 184 -2.61 4.89 5.52
N SER A 185 -1.75 4.98 4.50
CA SER A 185 -2.07 5.66 3.25
C SER A 185 -2.75 4.75 2.22
N TRP A 186 -2.92 3.45 2.51
CA TRP A 186 -3.52 2.50 1.58
C TRP A 186 -5.04 2.68 1.55
N HIS A 187 -5.64 2.34 0.42
CA HIS A 187 -7.08 2.45 0.24
C HIS A 187 -7.80 1.48 1.20
N GLN A 188 -8.64 2.03 2.08
CA GLN A 188 -9.39 1.27 3.10
C GLN A 188 -8.46 0.40 3.97
N TRP A 189 -7.36 0.97 4.45
CA TRP A 189 -6.33 0.22 5.18
C TRP A 189 -6.84 -0.46 6.47
N GLU A 190 -7.83 0.12 7.15
CA GLU A 190 -8.42 -0.44 8.37
C GLU A 190 -9.10 -1.79 8.10
N ASP A 191 -9.83 -1.89 6.98
CA ASP A 191 -10.52 -3.11 6.55
C ASP A 191 -9.55 -4.29 6.30
N LEU A 192 -8.27 -4.02 6.07
CA LEU A 192 -7.29 -5.06 5.76
C LEU A 192 -7.14 -6.06 6.91
N PHE A 193 -7.23 -5.59 8.16
CA PHE A 193 -7.05 -6.41 9.36
C PHE A 193 -8.23 -7.35 9.62
N GLU A 194 -9.41 -7.04 9.07
CA GLU A 194 -10.57 -7.95 9.08
C GLU A 194 -10.43 -9.06 8.02
N LEU A 195 -9.57 -8.86 7.02
CA LEU A 195 -9.47 -9.75 5.87
C LEU A 195 -8.28 -10.72 5.95
N ALA A 196 -7.16 -10.32 6.56
CA ALA A 196 -5.95 -11.12 6.64
C ALA A 196 -5.07 -10.79 7.86
N HIS A 197 -4.22 -11.75 8.22
CA HIS A 197 -3.08 -11.51 9.11
C HIS A 197 -1.97 -10.80 8.36
N PHE A 198 -1.13 -10.04 9.07
CA PHE A 198 -0.02 -9.30 8.48
C PHE A 198 1.31 -9.88 8.94
N VAL A 199 2.17 -10.24 7.99
CA VAL A 199 3.54 -10.70 8.24
C VAL A 199 4.49 -9.62 7.76
N ILE A 200 5.29 -9.07 8.67
CA ILE A 200 6.17 -7.94 8.34
C ILE A 200 7.62 -8.42 8.29
N ALA A 201 8.22 -8.36 7.10
CA ALA A 201 9.64 -8.59 6.95
C ALA A 201 10.41 -7.35 7.45
N ALA A 202 11.01 -7.47 8.64
CA ALA A 202 11.81 -6.42 9.24
C ALA A 202 13.06 -6.12 8.38
N ARG A 203 13.45 -4.85 8.33
CA ARG A 203 14.65 -4.40 7.63
C ARG A 203 15.53 -3.58 8.57
N PRO A 204 16.85 -3.85 8.64
CA PRO A 204 17.76 -2.99 9.39
C PRO A 204 17.66 -1.54 8.90
N GLY A 205 17.41 -0.61 9.83
CA GLY A 205 17.29 0.81 9.55
C GLY A 205 15.86 1.33 9.35
N THR A 206 14.84 0.47 9.36
CA THR A 206 13.44 0.89 9.35
C THR A 206 12.85 0.78 10.76
N PRO A 207 12.51 1.90 11.43
CA PRO A 207 11.82 1.84 12.71
C PRO A 207 10.38 1.34 12.47
N LEU A 208 9.98 0.30 13.20
CA LEU A 208 8.64 -0.26 13.23
C LEU A 208 7.93 0.12 14.54
#